data_AF-A0A7K0NS51-F1
#
_entry.id   AF-A0A7K0NS51-F1
#
_cell.length_a   1.000
_cell.length_b   1.000
_cell.length_c   1.000
_cell.angle_alpha   90.00
_cell.angle_beta   90.00
_cell.angle_gamma   90.00
#
_symmetry.space_group_name_H-M   'P 1'
#
loop_
_entity.id
_entity.type
_entity.pdbx_description
1 polymer ?
#
loop_
_entity_poly.entity_id
_entity_poly.type
_entity_poly.pdbx_seq_one_letter_code
_entity_poly.pdbx_strand_id
1 'polypeptide(L)'
;MTLANSIELFTNAGVQWLFRYVHVVVGIAWIGLLYYFNFVQVPAFGEMEAAARNNAIDKLASRALWWFRWAAVATVVSGLALLGVQQNDSAYFKSPAGIAISTSILFALTMFVNVWGIIWRNQKVVIANARNVQAGGEADPAAAGAGRAALLASRQNAIYSLPMLALMVGTGHFAYTKGVVLTGGERGAYWAITGVIWILFELNALGVFGKGPGKTRIIYDTHRNAIITGCVYLVAQLAIFKYLLA
;
A
#
# COMPACT_ATOMS: atom_id res chain seq x y z
N MET A 1 -17.07 21.21 -26.70
CA MET A 1 -15.62 21.07 -26.47
C MET A 1 -15.12 22.36 -25.85
N THR A 2 -15.12 22.46 -24.52
CA THR A 2 -14.67 23.66 -23.78
C THR A 2 -13.93 23.21 -22.52
N LEU A 3 -12.82 22.52 -22.71
CA LEU A 3 -11.77 22.37 -21.69
C LEU A 3 -11.00 23.70 -21.47
N ALA A 4 -11.36 24.75 -22.24
CA ALA A 4 -10.61 26.00 -22.37
C ALA A 4 -11.09 27.14 -21.47
N ASN A 5 -12.22 27.03 -20.76
CA ASN A 5 -12.53 27.97 -19.67
C ASN A 5 -11.83 27.48 -18.40
N SER A 6 -10.49 27.57 -18.48
CA SER A 6 -9.51 27.64 -17.41
C SER A 6 -9.85 26.88 -16.13
N ILE A 7 -9.20 25.73 -15.95
CA ILE A 7 -8.68 25.40 -14.61
C ILE A 7 -7.76 26.57 -14.26
N GLU A 8 -8.30 27.60 -13.61
CA GLU A 8 -7.50 28.68 -13.06
C GLU A 8 -6.67 28.05 -11.95
N LEU A 9 -5.46 27.60 -12.28
CA LEU A 9 -4.58 26.82 -11.42
C LEU A 9 -4.30 27.51 -10.07
N PHE A 10 -4.47 28.84 -10.01
CA PHE A 10 -4.28 29.67 -8.83
C PHE A 10 -5.56 29.95 -8.03
N THR A 11 -6.71 29.37 -8.42
CA THR A 11 -7.93 29.36 -7.59
C THR A 11 -7.92 28.18 -6.63
N ASN A 12 -8.69 28.27 -5.54
CA ASN A 12 -8.86 27.15 -4.61
C ASN A 12 -9.31 25.86 -5.32
N ALA A 13 -10.19 25.97 -6.31
CA ALA A 13 -10.66 24.82 -7.10
C ALA A 13 -9.54 24.25 -7.99
N GLY A 14 -8.77 25.12 -8.67
CA GLY A 14 -7.63 24.71 -9.49
C GLY A 14 -6.51 24.05 -8.69
N VAL A 15 -6.18 24.60 -7.51
CA VAL A 15 -5.19 24.03 -6.58
C VAL A 15 -5.64 22.67 -6.06
N GLN A 16 -6.91 22.51 -5.64
CA GLN A 16 -7.44 21.22 -5.22
C GLN A 16 -7.40 20.19 -6.35
N TRP A 17 -7.77 20.57 -7.57
CA TRP A 17 -7.69 19.68 -8.73
C TRP A 17 -6.24 19.27 -9.02
N LEU A 18 -5.30 20.21 -9.00
CA LEU A 18 -3.89 19.94 -9.27
C LEU A 18 -3.30 18.95 -8.26
N PHE A 19 -3.55 19.16 -6.96
CA PHE A 19 -3.08 18.21 -5.95
C PHE A 19 -3.72 16.83 -6.09
N ARG A 20 -4.99 16.73 -6.52
CA ARG A 20 -5.64 15.44 -6.80
C ARG A 20 -4.98 14.76 -7.99
N TYR A 21 -4.73 15.50 -9.06
CA TYR A 21 -4.05 14.99 -10.24
C TYR A 21 -2.65 14.47 -9.89
N VAL A 22 -1.85 15.26 -9.19
CA VAL A 22 -0.51 14.85 -8.73
C VAL A 22 -0.61 13.61 -7.86
N HIS A 23 -1.49 13.60 -6.85
CA HIS A 23 -1.68 12.47 -5.93
C HIS A 23 -2.02 11.17 -6.67
N VAL A 24 -2.90 11.25 -7.66
CA VAL A 24 -3.27 10.09 -8.50
C VAL A 24 -2.06 9.60 -9.31
N VAL A 25 -1.33 10.50 -9.98
CA VAL A 25 -0.17 10.12 -10.81
C VAL A 25 0.93 9.46 -9.97
N VAL A 26 1.29 10.04 -8.83
CA VAL A 26 2.33 9.45 -7.96
C VAL A 26 1.83 8.20 -7.26
N GLY A 27 0.53 8.12 -6.94
CA GLY A 27 -0.11 6.91 -6.42
C GLY A 27 -0.07 5.75 -7.41
N ILE A 28 -0.29 6.02 -8.71
CA ILE A 28 -0.14 5.03 -9.78
C ILE A 28 1.30 4.51 -9.82
N ALA A 29 2.30 5.39 -9.75
CA ALA A 29 3.70 4.97 -9.72
C ALA A 29 4.02 4.10 -8.49
N TRP A 30 3.54 4.50 -7.31
CA TRP A 30 3.78 3.77 -6.07
C TRP A 30 3.16 2.37 -6.09
N ILE A 31 1.85 2.28 -6.35
CA ILE A 31 1.13 1.00 -6.35
C ILE A 31 1.50 0.16 -7.59
N GLY A 32 1.76 0.77 -8.73
CA GLY A 32 2.24 0.07 -9.93
C GLY A 32 3.55 -0.65 -9.68
N LEU A 33 4.52 0.03 -9.04
CA LEU A 33 5.78 -0.62 -8.65
C LEU A 33 5.59 -1.68 -7.58
N LEU A 34 4.68 -1.47 -6.61
CA LEU A 34 4.31 -2.51 -5.63
C LEU A 34 3.85 -3.79 -6.33
N TYR A 35 2.96 -3.68 -7.32
CA TYR A 35 2.45 -4.80 -8.10
C TYR A 35 3.52 -5.41 -8.99
N TYR A 36 4.37 -4.60 -9.62
CA TYR A 36 5.52 -5.09 -10.37
C TYR A 36 6.42 -5.98 -9.49
N PHE A 37 6.80 -5.52 -8.29
CA PHE A 37 7.63 -6.33 -7.39
C PHE A 37 6.95 -7.64 -7.00
N ASN A 38 5.67 -7.56 -6.67
CA ASN A 38 4.93 -8.68 -6.14
C ASN A 38 4.61 -9.73 -7.21
N PHE A 39 4.15 -9.30 -8.39
CA PHE A 39 3.53 -10.19 -9.38
C PHE A 39 4.47 -10.53 -10.53
N VAL A 40 5.53 -9.75 -10.73
CA VAL A 40 6.46 -9.92 -11.86
C VAL A 40 7.87 -10.20 -11.37
N GLN A 41 8.48 -9.26 -10.64
CA GLN A 41 9.89 -9.32 -10.30
C GLN A 41 10.24 -10.51 -9.39
N VAL A 42 9.52 -10.70 -8.28
CA VAL A 42 9.81 -11.77 -7.31
C VAL A 42 9.63 -13.16 -7.92
N PRO A 43 8.53 -13.48 -8.63
CA PRO A 43 8.40 -14.74 -9.35
C PRO A 43 9.54 -14.97 -10.36
N ALA A 44 9.83 -13.97 -11.20
CA ALA A 44 10.91 -14.06 -12.19
C ALA A 44 12.27 -14.34 -11.53
N PHE A 45 12.58 -13.68 -10.41
CA PHE A 45 13.82 -13.96 -9.68
C PHE A 45 13.92 -15.41 -9.20
N GLY A 46 12.81 -16.04 -8.83
CA GLY A 46 12.77 -17.45 -8.43
C GLY A 46 13.22 -18.41 -9.54
N GLU A 47 13.02 -18.03 -10.80
CA GLU A 47 13.36 -18.82 -12.00
C GLU A 47 14.74 -18.49 -12.57
N MET A 48 15.36 -17.39 -12.13
CA MET A 48 16.69 -16.98 -12.59
C MET A 48 17.81 -17.75 -11.88
N GLU A 49 18.86 -18.06 -12.63
CA GLU A 49 20.15 -18.48 -12.09
C GLU A 49 20.76 -17.40 -11.17
N ALA A 50 21.60 -17.82 -10.22
CA ALA A 50 22.12 -16.95 -9.16
C ALA A 50 22.86 -15.71 -9.69
N ALA A 51 23.72 -15.87 -10.70
CA ALA A 51 24.49 -14.77 -11.27
C ALA A 51 23.57 -13.73 -11.96
N ALA A 52 22.62 -14.21 -12.78
CA ALA A 52 21.64 -13.36 -13.47
C ALA A 52 20.72 -12.65 -12.47
N ARG A 53 20.27 -13.36 -11.43
CA ARG A 53 19.45 -12.81 -10.35
C ARG A 53 20.17 -11.69 -9.61
N ASN A 54 21.43 -11.90 -9.21
CA ASN A 54 22.21 -10.86 -8.54
C ASN A 54 22.38 -9.64 -9.44
N ASN A 55 22.54 -9.82 -10.76
CA ASN A 55 22.64 -8.71 -11.71
C ASN A 55 21.34 -7.90 -11.76
N ALA A 56 20.20 -8.59 -11.84
CA ALA A 56 18.90 -7.95 -11.78
C ALA A 56 18.66 -7.24 -10.43
N ILE A 57 19.11 -7.81 -9.30
CA ILE A 57 19.00 -7.15 -8.00
C ILE A 57 19.82 -5.85 -7.96
N ASP A 58 21.08 -5.89 -8.39
CA ASP A 58 21.95 -4.71 -8.39
C ASP A 58 21.46 -3.63 -9.34
N LYS A 59 21.14 -3.97 -10.60
CA LYS A 59 20.85 -2.98 -11.64
C LYS A 59 19.37 -2.61 -11.71
N LEU A 60 18.46 -3.58 -11.68
CA LEU A 60 17.04 -3.35 -11.92
C LEU A 60 16.29 -3.07 -10.62
N ALA A 61 16.37 -3.98 -9.65
CA ALA A 61 15.61 -3.87 -8.41
C ALA A 61 16.01 -2.64 -7.59
N SER A 62 17.31 -2.31 -7.52
CA SER A 62 17.77 -1.12 -6.78
C SER A 62 17.16 0.20 -7.31
N ARG A 63 17.02 0.34 -8.64
CA ARG A 63 16.41 1.50 -9.29
C ARG A 63 14.91 1.54 -9.11
N ALA A 64 14.24 0.41 -9.31
CA ALA A 64 12.81 0.29 -9.06
C ALA A 64 12.47 0.62 -7.60
N LEU A 65 13.28 0.15 -6.64
CA LEU A 65 13.11 0.44 -5.21
C LEU A 65 13.37 1.90 -4.87
N TRP A 66 14.21 2.60 -5.62
CA TRP A 66 14.36 4.05 -5.46
C TRP A 66 13.06 4.77 -5.84
N TRP A 67 12.52 4.47 -7.03
CA TRP A 67 11.26 5.06 -7.50
C TRP A 67 10.10 4.73 -6.58
N PHE A 68 10.00 3.48 -6.14
CA PHE A 68 8.97 3.01 -5.23
C PHE A 68 8.93 3.81 -3.92
N ARG A 69 10.10 4.05 -3.32
CA ARG A 69 10.21 4.79 -2.06
C ARG A 69 9.80 6.26 -2.20
N TRP A 70 10.26 6.92 -3.26
CA TRP A 70 9.96 8.33 -3.47
C TRP A 70 8.55 8.56 -4.01
N ALA A 71 8.00 7.64 -4.81
CA ALA A 71 6.59 7.64 -5.16
C ALA A 71 5.71 7.51 -3.92
N ALA A 72 6.11 6.66 -2.94
CA ALA A 72 5.41 6.57 -1.66
C ALA A 72 5.42 7.89 -0.89
N VAL A 73 6.58 8.55 -0.77
CA VAL A 73 6.70 9.88 -0.13
C VAL A 73 5.82 10.90 -0.86
N ALA A 74 5.94 10.99 -2.18
CA ALA A 74 5.18 11.94 -2.98
C ALA A 74 3.67 11.71 -2.85
N THR A 75 3.21 10.46 -2.78
CA THR A 75 1.79 10.13 -2.58
C THR A 75 1.30 10.55 -1.21
N VAL A 76 2.04 10.25 -0.14
CA VAL A 76 1.66 10.67 1.21
C VAL A 76 1.67 12.20 1.34
N VAL A 77 2.71 12.87 0.87
CA VAL A 77 2.82 14.34 0.95
C VAL A 77 1.70 15.03 0.16
N SER A 78 1.43 14.59 -1.08
CA SER A 78 0.31 15.12 -1.87
C SER A 78 -1.04 14.81 -1.25
N GLY A 79 -1.21 13.65 -0.60
CA GLY A 79 -2.41 13.29 0.13
C GLY A 79 -2.64 14.18 1.36
N LEU A 80 -1.58 14.45 2.14
CA LEU A 80 -1.65 15.39 3.27
C LEU A 80 -1.94 16.81 2.80
N ALA A 81 -1.33 17.25 1.69
CA ALA A 81 -1.63 18.54 1.09
C ALA A 81 -3.11 18.63 0.68
N LEU A 82 -3.68 17.57 0.10
CA LEU A 82 -5.11 17.49 -0.23
C LEU A 82 -6.01 17.65 0.99
N LEU A 83 -5.69 16.97 2.09
CA LEU A 83 -6.45 17.12 3.33
C LEU A 83 -6.39 18.57 3.83
N GLY A 84 -5.22 19.22 3.78
CA GLY A 84 -5.05 20.59 4.24
C GLY A 84 -5.73 21.67 3.38
N VAL A 85 -5.93 21.44 2.09
CA VAL A 85 -6.64 22.40 1.20
C VAL A 85 -8.14 22.13 1.09
N GLN A 86 -8.62 21.00 1.62
CA GLN A 86 -10.01 20.60 1.54
C GLN A 86 -10.79 21.20 2.72
N GLN A 87 -11.78 22.05 2.44
CA GLN A 87 -12.51 22.83 3.44
C GLN A 87 -13.53 22.02 4.30
N ASN A 88 -13.34 20.70 4.46
CA ASN A 88 -14.33 19.77 5.04
C ASN A 88 -13.77 18.97 6.23
N ASP A 89 -13.06 19.63 7.14
CA ASP A 89 -12.33 19.00 8.26
C ASP A 89 -13.19 18.15 9.22
N SER A 90 -14.50 18.37 9.29
CA SER A 90 -15.35 17.73 10.30
C SER A 90 -15.98 16.39 9.87
N ALA A 91 -15.86 15.97 8.61
CA ALA A 91 -16.61 14.82 8.07
C ALA A 91 -15.85 13.48 8.01
N TYR A 92 -14.52 13.49 8.09
CA TYR A 92 -13.65 12.31 7.86
C TYR A 92 -13.93 11.11 8.79
N PHE A 93 -14.48 11.34 9.98
CA PHE A 93 -14.83 10.28 10.93
C PHE A 93 -16.32 10.28 11.29
N LYS A 94 -17.15 10.97 10.50
CA LYS A 94 -18.56 11.18 10.79
C LYS A 94 -19.48 10.76 9.65
N SER A 95 -19.05 10.89 8.41
CA SER A 95 -19.82 10.45 7.24
C SER A 95 -19.28 9.14 6.69
N PRO A 96 -20.11 8.34 5.97
CA PRO A 96 -19.63 7.14 5.30
C PRO A 96 -18.46 7.43 4.34
N ALA A 97 -18.57 8.45 3.49
CA ALA A 97 -17.51 8.86 2.58
C ALA A 97 -16.22 9.26 3.32
N GLY A 98 -16.35 9.98 4.43
CA GLY A 98 -15.23 10.34 5.29
C GLY A 98 -14.53 9.11 5.85
N ILE A 99 -15.29 8.17 6.41
CA ILE A 99 -14.74 6.94 7.01
C ILE A 99 -14.06 6.07 5.95
N ALA A 100 -14.61 6.01 4.73
CA ALA A 100 -13.97 5.32 3.61
C ALA A 100 -12.57 5.90 3.31
N ILE A 101 -12.46 7.23 3.18
CA ILE A 101 -11.16 7.90 2.98
C ILE A 101 -10.23 7.67 4.18
N SER A 102 -10.71 7.83 5.41
CA SER A 102 -9.92 7.63 6.63
C SER A 102 -9.37 6.19 6.72
N THR A 103 -10.15 5.21 6.30
CA THR A 103 -9.72 3.81 6.24
C THR A 103 -8.64 3.60 5.18
N SER A 104 -8.81 4.19 4.00
CA SER A 104 -7.77 4.17 2.96
C SER A 104 -6.49 4.85 3.41
N ILE A 105 -6.58 5.97 4.15
CA ILE A 105 -5.41 6.66 4.73
C ILE A 105 -4.71 5.75 5.74
N LEU A 106 -5.43 5.07 6.63
CA LEU A 106 -4.85 4.12 7.59
C LEU A 106 -4.02 3.06 6.87
N PHE A 107 -4.58 2.43 5.84
CA PHE A 107 -3.88 1.42 5.05
C PHE A 107 -2.68 2.00 4.31
N ALA A 108 -2.82 3.15 3.64
CA ALA A 108 -1.74 3.80 2.92
C ALA A 108 -0.58 4.21 3.84
N LEU A 109 -0.86 4.78 5.02
CA LEU A 109 0.17 5.15 5.99
C LEU A 109 0.88 3.93 6.58
N THR A 110 0.14 2.85 6.87
CA THR A 110 0.73 1.57 7.28
C THR A 110 1.69 1.06 6.20
N MET A 111 1.23 1.05 4.94
CA MET A 111 2.04 0.65 3.80
C MET A 111 3.29 1.51 3.64
N PHE A 112 3.17 2.83 3.81
CA PHE A 112 4.29 3.78 3.76
C PHE A 112 5.34 3.48 4.84
N VAL A 113 4.90 3.23 6.08
CA VAL A 113 5.80 2.80 7.17
C VAL A 113 6.48 1.49 6.82
N ASN A 114 5.78 0.54 6.21
CA ASN A 114 6.39 -0.71 5.74
C ASN A 114 7.45 -0.48 4.66
N VAL A 115 7.21 0.44 3.71
CA VAL A 115 8.17 0.80 2.65
C VAL A 115 9.50 1.26 3.24
N TRP A 116 9.47 2.23 4.14
CA TRP A 116 10.69 2.85 4.67
C TRP A 116 11.27 2.13 5.89
N GLY A 117 10.41 1.64 6.77
CA GLY A 117 10.76 0.99 8.03
C GLY A 117 11.25 -0.44 7.88
N ILE A 118 10.70 -1.21 6.94
CA ILE A 118 10.97 -2.65 6.83
C ILE A 118 11.56 -2.99 5.47
N ILE A 119 10.83 -2.71 4.39
CA ILE A 119 11.20 -3.12 3.04
C ILE A 119 12.55 -2.53 2.68
N TRP A 120 12.71 -1.20 2.78
CA TRP A 120 13.96 -0.55 2.39
C TRP A 120 15.15 -0.99 3.25
N ARG A 121 14.99 -1.08 4.57
CA ARG A 121 16.09 -1.48 5.48
C ARG A 121 16.64 -2.85 5.13
N ASN A 122 15.75 -3.81 4.87
CA ASN A 122 16.12 -5.17 4.50
C ASN A 122 16.62 -5.27 3.06
N GLN A 123 16.03 -4.52 2.12
CA GLN A 123 16.48 -4.51 0.72
C GLN A 123 17.90 -3.95 0.57
N LYS A 124 18.34 -3.03 1.43
CA LYS A 124 19.74 -2.59 1.46
C LYS A 124 20.71 -3.76 1.69
N VAL A 125 20.37 -4.67 2.62
CA VAL A 125 21.18 -5.87 2.90
C VAL A 125 21.19 -6.79 1.68
N VAL A 126 20.04 -7.05 1.07
CA VAL A 126 19.92 -7.90 -0.13
C VAL A 126 20.72 -7.35 -1.31
N ILE A 127 20.64 -6.03 -1.56
CA ILE A 127 21.37 -5.36 -2.64
C ILE A 127 22.88 -5.37 -2.35
N ALA A 128 23.30 -5.10 -1.12
CA ALA A 128 24.71 -5.14 -0.72
C ALA A 128 25.29 -6.55 -0.91
N ASN A 129 24.56 -7.59 -0.47
CA ASN A 129 24.94 -8.98 -0.69
C ASN A 129 25.07 -9.33 -2.18
N ALA A 130 24.08 -8.94 -3.00
CA ALA A 130 24.13 -9.21 -4.44
C ALA A 130 25.38 -8.60 -5.10
N ARG A 131 25.76 -7.37 -4.72
CA ARG A 131 26.98 -6.70 -5.18
C ARG A 131 28.25 -7.39 -4.68
N ASN A 132 28.26 -7.81 -3.42
CA ASN A 132 29.41 -8.49 -2.83
C ASN A 132 29.72 -9.81 -3.53
N VAL A 133 28.69 -10.64 -3.72
CA VAL A 133 28.83 -11.94 -4.40
C VAL A 133 29.26 -11.75 -5.86
N GLN A 134 28.76 -10.71 -6.55
CA GLN A 134 29.23 -10.38 -7.89
C GLN A 134 30.70 -9.97 -7.97
N ALA A 135 31.21 -9.33 -6.91
CA ALA A 135 32.61 -8.96 -6.81
C ALA A 135 33.53 -10.14 -6.39
N GLY A 136 32.98 -11.36 -6.27
CA GLY A 136 33.72 -12.55 -5.84
C GLY A 136 33.81 -12.72 -4.32
N GLY A 137 33.08 -11.91 -3.55
CA GLY A 137 33.00 -12.05 -2.09
C GLY A 137 32.04 -13.15 -1.65
N GLU A 138 32.13 -13.52 -0.37
CA GLU A 138 31.24 -14.52 0.24
C GLU A 138 29.80 -14.00 0.42
N ALA A 139 28.82 -14.91 0.41
CA ALA A 139 27.43 -14.55 0.64
C ALA A 139 27.17 -14.21 2.11
N ASP A 140 26.46 -13.10 2.35
CA ASP A 140 26.03 -12.69 3.68
C ASP A 140 24.94 -13.64 4.21
N PRO A 141 25.16 -14.33 5.34
CA PRO A 141 24.18 -15.24 5.93
C PRO A 141 22.86 -14.55 6.32
N ALA A 142 22.87 -13.24 6.59
CA ALA A 142 21.67 -12.48 6.93
C ALA A 142 20.79 -12.12 5.73
N ALA A 143 21.32 -12.19 4.49
CA ALA A 143 20.63 -11.70 3.30
C ALA A 143 19.31 -12.44 3.00
N ALA A 144 19.27 -13.76 3.22
CA ALA A 144 18.06 -14.55 3.00
C ALA A 144 16.93 -14.15 3.98
N GLY A 145 17.27 -13.97 5.26
CA GLY A 145 16.33 -13.52 6.28
C GLY A 145 15.80 -12.11 6.01
N ALA A 146 16.69 -11.19 5.62
CA ALA A 146 16.32 -9.84 5.22
C ALA A 146 15.38 -9.84 4.01
N GLY A 147 15.71 -10.60 2.96
CA GLY A 147 14.87 -10.75 1.77
C GLY A 147 13.47 -11.27 2.10
N ARG A 148 13.37 -12.26 3.00
CA ARG A 148 12.09 -12.79 3.46
C ARG A 148 11.26 -11.74 4.22
N ALA A 149 11.87 -10.99 5.13
CA ALA A 149 11.19 -9.93 5.88
C ALA A 149 10.66 -8.83 4.95
N ALA A 150 11.49 -8.38 3.99
CA ALA A 150 11.06 -7.41 2.97
C ALA A 150 9.90 -7.94 2.12
N LEU A 151 9.95 -9.22 1.74
CA LEU A 151 8.90 -9.84 0.94
C LEU A 151 7.58 -9.91 1.69
N LEU A 152 7.58 -10.33 2.96
CA LEU A 152 6.37 -10.41 3.78
C LEU A 152 5.68 -9.05 3.90
N ALA A 153 6.42 -8.00 4.24
CA ALA A 153 5.90 -6.64 4.30
C ALA A 153 5.39 -6.15 2.93
N SER A 154 6.09 -6.48 1.84
CA SER A 154 5.65 -6.12 0.48
C SER A 154 4.35 -6.83 0.08
N ARG A 155 4.17 -8.10 0.47
CA ARG A 155 2.93 -8.87 0.25
C ARG A 155 1.78 -8.30 1.05
N GLN A 156 2.02 -7.93 2.30
CA GLN A 156 1.02 -7.27 3.13
C GLN A 156 0.60 -5.92 2.53
N ASN A 157 1.55 -5.13 2.02
CA ASN A 157 1.23 -3.91 1.29
C ASN A 157 0.36 -4.18 0.06
N ALA A 158 0.66 -5.24 -0.71
CA ALA A 158 -0.17 -5.60 -1.87
C ALA A 158 -1.60 -5.98 -1.44
N ILE A 159 -1.75 -6.73 -0.34
CA ILE A 159 -3.07 -7.09 0.24
C ILE A 159 -3.83 -5.82 0.65
N TYR A 160 -3.21 -4.90 1.39
CA TYR A 160 -3.86 -3.66 1.82
C TYR A 160 -4.19 -2.70 0.67
N SER A 161 -3.41 -2.73 -0.41
CA SER A 161 -3.64 -1.82 -1.55
C SER A 161 -5.01 -2.00 -2.20
N LEU A 162 -5.57 -3.21 -2.22
CA LEU A 162 -6.85 -3.49 -2.87
C LEU A 162 -8.06 -2.84 -2.17
N PRO A 163 -8.34 -3.11 -0.86
CA PRO A 163 -9.38 -2.39 -0.14
C PRO A 163 -9.11 -0.89 -0.05
N MET A 164 -7.84 -0.49 0.10
CA MET A 164 -7.46 0.93 0.12
C MET A 164 -7.90 1.66 -1.14
N LEU A 165 -7.56 1.12 -2.33
CA LEU A 165 -7.94 1.71 -3.62
C LEU A 165 -9.46 1.70 -3.81
N ALA A 166 -10.13 0.60 -3.50
CA ALA A 166 -11.57 0.49 -3.68
C ALA A 166 -12.35 1.51 -2.83
N LEU A 167 -11.96 1.69 -1.57
CA LEU A 167 -12.58 2.68 -0.69
C LEU A 167 -12.24 4.11 -1.12
N MET A 168 -11.01 4.37 -1.54
CA MET A 168 -10.56 5.72 -1.91
C MET A 168 -11.17 6.19 -3.23
N VAL A 169 -11.04 5.37 -4.28
CA VAL A 169 -11.64 5.61 -5.60
C VAL A 169 -13.16 5.58 -5.50
N GLY A 170 -13.70 4.63 -4.73
CA GLY A 170 -15.13 4.46 -4.55
C GLY A 170 -15.82 5.77 -4.20
N THR A 171 -15.25 6.60 -3.31
CA THR A 171 -15.88 7.86 -2.86
C THR A 171 -16.30 8.83 -3.96
N GLY A 172 -15.66 8.79 -5.13
CA GLY A 172 -16.03 9.59 -6.30
C GLY A 172 -17.02 8.90 -7.25
N HIS A 173 -17.27 7.61 -7.10
CA HIS A 173 -18.00 6.77 -8.07
C HIS A 173 -19.23 6.06 -7.51
N PHE A 174 -19.28 5.82 -6.19
CA PHE A 174 -20.43 5.22 -5.54
C PHE A 174 -21.20 6.29 -4.77
N ALA A 175 -22.52 6.13 -4.74
CA ALA A 175 -23.35 6.86 -3.80
C ALA A 175 -23.11 6.30 -2.40
N TYR A 176 -22.03 6.74 -1.74
CA TYR A 176 -21.96 6.65 -0.28
C TYR A 176 -23.17 7.40 0.23
N THR A 177 -24.13 6.67 0.77
CA THR A 177 -25.52 7.06 0.99
C THR A 177 -25.62 8.47 1.57
N LYS A 178 -25.86 9.45 0.69
CA LYS A 178 -25.97 10.86 1.07
C LYS A 178 -27.13 11.00 2.05
N GLY A 179 -26.87 11.42 3.28
CA GLY A 179 -27.90 11.65 4.31
C GLY A 179 -27.99 10.57 5.39
N VAL A 180 -27.15 9.52 5.37
CA VAL A 180 -27.06 8.58 6.50
C VAL A 180 -26.34 9.25 7.68
N VAL A 181 -27.05 9.40 8.79
CA VAL A 181 -26.52 9.89 10.05
C VAL A 181 -26.03 8.69 10.85
N LEU A 182 -24.71 8.51 10.93
CA LEU A 182 -24.10 7.41 11.65
C LEU A 182 -24.08 7.68 13.16
N THR A 183 -24.57 6.73 13.93
CA THR A 183 -24.47 6.73 15.39
C THR A 183 -23.00 6.58 15.83
N GLY A 184 -22.72 6.89 17.10
CA GLY A 184 -21.41 6.61 17.69
C GLY A 184 -21.10 5.10 17.73
N GLY A 185 -22.12 4.27 17.98
CA GLY A 185 -21.99 2.81 18.08
C GLY A 185 -21.60 2.15 16.76
N GLU A 186 -22.26 2.52 15.66
CA GLU A 186 -21.94 2.01 14.31
C GLU A 186 -20.50 2.32 13.90
N ARG A 187 -20.06 3.58 14.13
CA ARG A 187 -18.69 4.01 13.84
C ARG A 187 -17.68 3.29 14.74
N GLY A 188 -17.99 3.13 16.02
CA GLY A 188 -17.16 2.40 16.97
C GLY A 188 -17.00 0.94 16.59
N ALA A 189 -18.09 0.26 16.23
CA ALA A 189 -18.07 -1.13 15.78
C ALA A 189 -17.24 -1.31 14.50
N TYR A 190 -17.40 -0.41 13.53
CA TYR A 190 -16.61 -0.42 12.30
C TYR A 190 -15.11 -0.34 12.59
N TRP A 191 -14.67 0.67 13.36
CA TRP A 191 -13.26 0.85 13.67
C TRP A 191 -12.70 -0.25 14.55
N ALA A 192 -13.50 -0.84 15.44
CA ALA A 192 -13.09 -1.99 16.23
C ALA A 192 -12.81 -3.21 15.33
N ILE A 193 -13.75 -3.56 14.44
CA ILE A 193 -13.60 -4.72 13.55
C ILE A 193 -12.47 -4.50 12.55
N THR A 194 -12.47 -3.38 11.84
CA THR A 194 -11.42 -3.04 10.87
C THR A 194 -10.05 -2.94 11.55
N GLY A 195 -9.99 -2.33 12.74
CA GLY A 195 -8.77 -2.19 13.52
C GLY A 195 -8.19 -3.54 13.96
N VAL A 196 -9.02 -4.47 14.45
CA VAL A 196 -8.57 -5.82 14.84
C VAL A 196 -8.02 -6.58 13.63
N ILE A 197 -8.75 -6.59 12.50
CA ILE A 197 -8.28 -7.30 11.29
C ILE A 197 -6.97 -6.67 10.78
N TRP A 198 -6.91 -5.34 10.74
CA TRP A 198 -5.72 -4.58 10.36
C TRP A 198 -4.52 -4.95 11.24
N ILE A 199 -4.64 -4.88 12.56
CA ILE A 199 -3.56 -5.23 13.50
C ILE A 199 -3.11 -6.68 13.30
N LEU A 200 -4.04 -7.63 13.19
CA LEU A 200 -3.68 -9.04 13.04
C LEU A 200 -2.90 -9.31 11.75
N PHE A 201 -3.29 -8.68 10.64
CA PHE A 201 -2.58 -8.81 9.37
C PHE A 201 -1.16 -8.24 9.46
N GLU A 202 -1.02 -7.03 10.01
CA GLU A 202 0.27 -6.37 10.15
C GLU A 202 1.20 -7.15 11.10
N LEU A 203 0.73 -7.54 12.30
CA LEU A 203 1.52 -8.36 13.24
C LEU A 203 1.96 -9.70 12.63
N ASN A 204 1.12 -10.29 11.78
CA ASN A 204 1.47 -11.52 11.08
C ASN A 204 2.60 -11.30 10.04
N ALA A 205 2.53 -10.20 9.29
CA ALA A 205 3.55 -9.80 8.32
C ALA A 205 4.89 -9.44 8.99
N LEU A 206 4.84 -8.83 10.18
CA LEU A 206 6.00 -8.50 11.02
C LEU A 206 6.67 -9.71 11.68
N GLY A 207 6.06 -10.88 11.58
CA GLY A 207 6.61 -12.11 12.13
C GLY A 207 6.39 -12.28 13.64
N VAL A 208 5.40 -11.60 14.22
CA VAL A 208 5.06 -11.74 15.64
C VAL A 208 4.57 -13.15 15.95
N PHE A 209 3.80 -13.75 15.03
CA PHE A 209 3.35 -15.15 15.13
C PHE A 209 4.39 -16.15 14.53
N GLY A 210 5.69 -15.85 14.61
CA GLY A 210 6.80 -16.64 14.06
C GLY A 210 7.50 -16.02 12.84
N LYS A 211 8.61 -16.59 12.35
CA LYS A 211 9.34 -16.02 11.18
C LYS A 211 9.46 -16.97 9.98
N GLY A 212 9.20 -18.25 10.19
CA GLY A 212 9.27 -19.29 9.16
C GLY A 212 7.97 -19.50 8.38
N PRO A 213 7.99 -20.36 7.35
CA PRO A 213 6.78 -20.88 6.69
C PRO A 213 5.84 -21.50 7.74
N GLY A 214 4.55 -21.25 7.63
CA GLY A 214 3.57 -21.73 8.59
C GLY A 214 2.14 -21.46 8.15
N LYS A 215 1.17 -22.17 8.74
CA LYS A 215 -0.24 -22.12 8.32
C LYS A 215 -0.82 -20.69 8.31
N THR A 216 -0.39 -19.84 9.23
CA THR A 216 -0.83 -18.44 9.33
C THR A 216 -0.22 -17.52 8.26
N ARG A 217 0.90 -17.90 7.62
CA ARG A 217 1.60 -17.11 6.60
C ARG A 217 1.40 -17.59 5.18
N ILE A 218 0.58 -18.62 4.98
CA ILE A 218 0.21 -19.11 3.66
C ILE A 218 -0.29 -17.99 2.75
N ILE A 219 -0.95 -16.98 3.32
CA ILE A 219 -1.43 -15.78 2.61
C ILE A 219 -0.33 -14.94 1.95
N TYR A 220 0.93 -15.06 2.39
CA TYR A 220 2.08 -14.32 1.86
C TYR A 220 3.04 -15.17 1.02
N ASP A 221 2.94 -16.49 1.11
CA ASP A 221 3.95 -17.40 0.56
C ASP A 221 4.04 -17.34 -0.97
N THR A 222 2.91 -17.10 -1.64
CA THR A 222 2.87 -16.91 -3.09
C THR A 222 2.20 -15.59 -3.44
N HIS A 223 2.55 -15.05 -4.61
CA HIS A 223 1.86 -13.88 -5.16
C HIS A 223 0.37 -14.15 -5.38
N ARG A 224 0.00 -15.38 -5.80
CA ARG A 224 -1.39 -15.80 -5.97
C ARG A 224 -2.16 -15.75 -4.65
N ASN A 225 -1.58 -16.27 -3.58
CA ASN A 225 -2.22 -16.24 -2.26
C ASN A 225 -2.42 -14.80 -1.79
N ALA A 226 -1.42 -13.92 -1.97
CA ALA A 226 -1.56 -12.51 -1.62
C ALA A 226 -2.67 -11.81 -2.43
N ILE A 227 -2.81 -12.12 -3.73
CA ILE A 227 -3.91 -11.60 -4.56
C ILE A 227 -5.25 -12.10 -4.04
N ILE A 228 -5.40 -13.41 -3.83
CA ILE A 228 -6.65 -14.01 -3.32
C ILE A 228 -7.01 -13.39 -1.97
N THR A 229 -6.07 -13.34 -1.03
CA THR A 229 -6.27 -12.73 0.29
C THR A 229 -6.64 -11.26 0.18
N GLY A 230 -5.99 -10.50 -0.71
CA GLY A 230 -6.34 -9.10 -0.94
C GLY A 230 -7.75 -8.92 -1.51
N CYS A 231 -8.18 -9.77 -2.45
CA CYS A 231 -9.55 -9.76 -2.99
C CYS A 231 -10.59 -10.16 -1.93
N VAL A 232 -10.30 -11.20 -1.14
CA VAL A 232 -11.17 -11.62 -0.03
C VAL A 232 -11.26 -10.50 1.01
N TYR A 233 -10.14 -9.87 1.36
CA TYR A 233 -10.13 -8.77 2.32
C TYR A 233 -10.85 -7.53 1.78
N LEU A 234 -10.74 -7.22 0.49
CA LEU A 234 -11.54 -6.21 -0.18
C LEU A 234 -13.04 -6.48 -0.01
N VAL A 235 -13.51 -7.68 -0.33
CA VAL A 235 -14.93 -8.06 -0.20
C VAL A 235 -15.37 -7.97 1.26
N ALA A 236 -14.56 -8.48 2.19
CA ALA A 236 -14.84 -8.41 3.62
C ALA A 236 -14.94 -6.95 4.10
N GLN A 237 -14.02 -6.08 3.69
CA GLN A 237 -14.01 -4.67 4.08
C GLN A 237 -15.22 -3.93 3.50
N LEU A 238 -15.60 -4.20 2.25
CA LEU A 238 -16.82 -3.64 1.66
C LEU A 238 -18.08 -4.15 2.35
N ALA A 239 -18.12 -5.42 2.78
CA ALA A 239 -19.22 -5.96 3.56
C ALA A 239 -19.32 -5.28 4.93
N ILE A 240 -18.21 -5.19 5.68
CA ILE A 240 -18.14 -4.49 6.97
C ILE A 240 -18.62 -3.04 6.80
N PHE A 241 -18.16 -2.36 5.75
CA PHE A 241 -18.59 -1.00 5.43
C PHE A 241 -20.09 -0.94 5.16
N LYS A 242 -20.62 -1.83 4.31
CA LYS A 242 -22.04 -1.86 3.96
C LYS A 242 -22.94 -2.12 5.16
N TYR A 243 -22.60 -3.08 6.02
CA TYR A 243 -23.49 -3.48 7.12
C TYR A 243 -23.45 -2.52 8.31
N LEU A 244 -22.39 -1.71 8.46
CA LEU A 244 -22.24 -0.81 9.60
C LEU A 244 -22.40 0.66 9.23
N LEU A 245 -22.16 1.04 7.97
CA LEU A 245 -22.04 2.45 7.58
C LEU A 245 -22.92 2.84 6.38
N ALA A 246 -23.69 1.93 5.78
CA ALA A 246 -24.52 2.19 4.61
C ALA A 246 -25.97 1.73 4.83
#